data_AF-A0A8B9RTF2-F1
#
_entry.id   AF-A0A8B9RTF2-F1
#
_cell.length_a   1.000
_cell.length_b   1.000
_cell.length_c   1.000
_cell.angle_alpha   90.00
_cell.angle_beta   90.00
_cell.angle_gamma   90.00
#
_symmetry.space_group_name_H-M   'P 1'
#
loop_
_entity.id
_entity.type
_entity.pdbx_description
1 polymer ?
#
loop_
_entity_poly.entity_id
_entity_poly.type
_entity_poly.pdbx_seq_one_letter_code
_entity_poly.pdbx_strand_id
1 'polypeptide(L)'
;MRCIWITAAKQGVKAGTFFWSVVIPHERRILTILQWLTLPDNERPYVYAFYSEQPDAAGHRYGPFNSEMMVNPLREIDKTVGQLMDGLKQLKLHRCVNVIFVGDHGMEDTTCERTEFLSNYLTNVEDIILLPGSLGRIRPRSSNNLKYDPKVIVANLTCRKPDQHFKPYLKQHLPKRLHYAYNRRIEDVHLLVDRKWHVARKAVDVYKKPTGKCFFHGDHGYDNKINSMQTVFIGYGPTFKYKTKVPPFENIELYNVMCDLLGLKPAPNNGTHGSLNHLLRANVYKPTVPDEVAKPLYPVALPSASDFDIGCTCDDKNKLDELNKRFHVKGTEEKHLLYGRPAVLYRTKYNILHHHDFESGYSETFLMPLWTSYTISKQAEVSGVPEHLASCVRPDLRISPGNSQSCTAYRSDKQLSYGFLFPPQLSSSAEAKYDAFLITNIIPMYPAFKKVWNYFQRVLVKRYATERNGVNVISGPIFDYDYDGLHDTPDKIKQYVEGGAIPVPTHYYAIITSCLDFTQPADKCDGPLSVLSYILPHRPDNDESCNSFEDESKWVEDLLKMHTARVRDIEQLTSLDFFRKTSRSYTEILSLKTYLHTFESEI
;
A
#
# COMPACT_ATOMS: atom_id res chain seq x y z
N MET A 1 -0.54 11.86 -16.17
CA MET A 1 -1.93 11.42 -16.44
C MET A 1 -2.60 12.41 -17.40
N ARG A 2 -3.48 11.94 -18.29
CA ARG A 2 -4.29 12.79 -19.19
C ARG A 2 -5.67 13.01 -18.57
N CYS A 3 -6.11 14.27 -18.45
CA CYS A 3 -7.42 14.59 -17.88
C CYS A 3 -8.58 14.05 -18.74
N ILE A 4 -9.75 13.86 -18.13
CA ILE A 4 -10.93 13.26 -18.80
C ILE A 4 -11.43 14.09 -19.98
N TRP A 5 -11.47 15.43 -19.89
CA TRP A 5 -11.90 16.28 -21.00
C TRP A 5 -10.97 16.19 -22.22
N ILE A 6 -9.65 16.00 -22.01
CA ILE A 6 -8.70 15.76 -23.11
C ILE A 6 -8.87 14.35 -23.69
N THR A 7 -9.18 13.37 -22.84
CA THR A 7 -9.44 11.99 -23.26
C THR A 7 -10.70 11.91 -24.13
N ALA A 8 -11.75 12.62 -23.74
CA ALA A 8 -12.99 12.77 -24.47
C ALA A 8 -12.76 13.48 -25.83
N ALA A 9 -12.12 14.64 -25.82
CA ALA A 9 -11.87 15.42 -27.03
C ALA A 9 -11.07 14.64 -28.08
N LYS A 10 -10.05 13.88 -27.64
CA LYS A 10 -9.24 13.03 -28.54
C LYS A 10 -10.00 11.84 -29.13
N GLN A 11 -11.16 11.50 -28.59
CA GLN A 11 -12.02 10.41 -29.05
C GLN A 11 -13.33 10.93 -29.65
N GLY A 12 -13.38 12.21 -30.03
CA GLY A 12 -14.54 12.81 -30.69
C GLY A 12 -15.73 13.11 -29.77
N VAL A 13 -15.56 12.99 -28.44
CA VAL A 13 -16.59 13.29 -27.46
C VAL A 13 -16.40 14.71 -26.93
N LYS A 14 -17.38 15.58 -27.15
CA LYS A 14 -17.32 16.99 -26.72
C LYS A 14 -17.38 17.12 -25.20
N ALA A 15 -16.55 17.98 -24.63
CA ALA A 15 -16.50 18.26 -23.20
C ALA A 15 -16.86 19.72 -22.93
N GLY A 16 -17.68 19.97 -21.90
CA GLY A 16 -17.88 21.29 -21.34
C GLY A 16 -16.63 21.73 -20.58
N THR A 17 -16.57 23.01 -20.21
CA THR A 17 -15.45 23.52 -19.40
C THR A 17 -15.49 22.93 -17.99
N PHE A 18 -14.35 22.45 -17.49
CA PHE A 18 -14.24 21.85 -16.16
C PHE A 18 -13.87 22.84 -15.04
N PHE A 19 -13.48 24.05 -15.43
CA PHE A 19 -13.04 25.09 -14.51
C PHE A 19 -13.97 26.30 -14.58
N TRP A 20 -14.23 26.87 -13.41
CA TRP A 20 -15.09 28.04 -13.26
C TRP A 20 -14.29 29.14 -12.58
N SER A 21 -14.40 30.37 -13.07
CA SER A 21 -13.83 31.51 -12.35
C SER A 21 -14.56 31.67 -11.02
N VAL A 22 -13.82 31.91 -9.93
CA VAL A 22 -14.35 32.00 -8.56
C VAL A 22 -15.40 33.10 -8.41
N VAL A 23 -15.38 34.12 -9.28
CA VAL A 23 -16.38 35.20 -9.28
C VAL A 23 -17.74 34.79 -9.85
N ILE A 24 -17.84 33.63 -10.51
CA ILE A 24 -19.09 33.12 -11.07
C ILE A 24 -19.86 32.41 -9.96
N PRO A 25 -21.07 32.89 -9.58
CA PRO A 25 -21.87 32.28 -8.52
C PRO A 25 -22.37 30.89 -8.94
N HIS A 26 -22.60 30.01 -7.96
CA HIS A 26 -22.96 28.61 -8.19
C HIS A 26 -24.22 28.46 -9.05
N GLU A 27 -25.24 29.28 -8.83
CA GLU A 27 -26.47 29.31 -9.62
C GLU A 27 -26.19 29.57 -11.10
N ARG A 28 -25.26 30.48 -11.41
CA ARG A 28 -24.88 30.78 -12.80
C ARG A 28 -24.09 29.63 -13.42
N ARG A 29 -23.26 28.92 -12.65
CA ARG A 29 -22.57 27.70 -13.12
C ARG A 29 -23.59 26.62 -13.51
N ILE A 30 -24.60 26.37 -12.64
CA ILE A 30 -25.69 25.42 -12.91
C ILE A 30 -26.50 25.83 -14.15
N LEU A 31 -26.94 27.09 -14.23
CA LEU A 31 -27.68 27.59 -15.38
C LEU A 31 -26.90 27.46 -16.69
N THR A 32 -25.57 27.65 -16.64
CA THR A 32 -24.70 27.49 -17.82
C THR A 32 -24.64 26.03 -18.26
N ILE A 33 -24.51 25.08 -17.33
CA ILE A 33 -24.55 23.63 -17.64
C ILE A 33 -25.91 23.25 -18.26
N LEU A 34 -27.02 23.72 -17.67
CA LEU A 34 -28.36 23.49 -18.19
C LEU A 34 -28.54 24.09 -19.59
N GLN A 35 -28.03 25.30 -19.83
CA GLN A 35 -28.02 25.92 -21.16
C GLN A 35 -27.22 25.08 -22.16
N TRP A 36 -26.03 24.60 -21.80
CA TRP A 36 -25.25 23.74 -22.68
C TRP A 36 -25.95 22.42 -23.01
N LEU A 37 -26.76 21.87 -22.09
CA LEU A 37 -27.58 20.69 -22.36
C LEU A 37 -28.71 20.95 -23.37
N THR A 38 -29.06 22.20 -23.65
CA THR A 38 -30.04 22.59 -24.68
C THR A 38 -29.43 22.89 -26.05
N LEU A 39 -28.10 22.87 -26.17
CA LEU A 39 -27.43 23.10 -27.44
C LEU A 39 -27.82 22.01 -28.48
N PRO A 40 -27.76 22.34 -29.79
CA PRO A 40 -27.93 21.37 -30.86
C PRO A 40 -26.96 20.18 -30.72
N ASP A 41 -27.35 19.01 -31.23
CA ASP A 41 -26.60 17.75 -31.07
C ASP A 41 -25.13 17.85 -31.53
N ASN A 42 -24.88 18.64 -32.57
CA ASN A 42 -23.54 18.87 -33.13
C ASN A 42 -22.68 19.83 -32.30
N GLU A 43 -23.21 20.47 -31.24
CA GLU A 43 -22.48 21.41 -30.36
C GLU A 43 -22.51 20.97 -28.89
N ARG A 44 -23.55 20.24 -28.48
CA ARG A 44 -23.78 19.82 -27.09
C ARG A 44 -22.64 18.94 -26.54
N PRO A 45 -22.07 19.27 -25.37
CA PRO A 45 -21.13 18.38 -24.68
C PRO A 45 -21.75 17.09 -24.14
N TYR A 46 -20.92 16.11 -23.81
CA TYR A 46 -21.33 14.84 -23.19
C TYR A 46 -20.78 14.67 -21.78
N VAL A 47 -19.83 15.51 -21.39
CA VAL A 47 -19.25 15.53 -20.05
C VAL A 47 -19.16 16.96 -19.54
N TYR A 48 -19.55 17.16 -18.29
CA TYR A 48 -19.67 18.43 -17.62
C TYR A 48 -19.07 18.32 -16.22
N ALA A 49 -18.54 19.42 -15.69
CA ALA A 49 -18.14 19.46 -14.29
C ALA A 49 -18.67 20.74 -13.63
N PHE A 50 -19.22 20.57 -12.44
CA PHE A 50 -19.53 21.64 -11.51
C PHE A 50 -18.54 21.51 -10.34
N TYR A 51 -18.01 22.63 -9.88
CA TYR A 51 -17.15 22.69 -8.71
C TYR A 51 -17.71 23.71 -7.73
N SER A 52 -17.69 23.37 -6.44
CA SER A 52 -18.06 24.23 -5.33
C SER A 52 -16.87 24.35 -4.39
N GLU A 53 -16.55 25.59 -4.00
CA GLU A 53 -15.54 25.91 -2.98
C GLU A 53 -16.03 25.63 -1.54
N GLN A 54 -17.32 25.29 -1.40
CA GLN A 54 -17.93 24.85 -0.15
C GLN A 54 -18.10 23.31 -0.18
N PRO A 55 -18.02 22.62 0.98
CA PRO A 55 -18.01 23.19 2.33
C PRO A 55 -16.60 23.49 2.87
N ASP A 56 -15.56 23.39 2.04
CA ASP A 56 -14.16 23.54 2.43
C ASP A 56 -13.88 24.89 3.13
N ALA A 57 -14.23 26.00 2.49
CA ALA A 57 -14.00 27.33 3.04
C ALA A 57 -14.67 27.54 4.41
N ALA A 58 -15.87 26.99 4.61
CA ALA A 58 -16.55 27.00 5.90
C ALA A 58 -15.88 26.06 6.92
N GLY A 59 -15.46 24.87 6.49
CA GLY A 59 -14.74 23.90 7.30
C GLY A 59 -13.44 24.48 7.87
N HIS A 60 -12.63 25.16 7.05
CA HIS A 60 -11.45 25.88 7.53
C HIS A 60 -11.80 26.95 8.56
N ARG A 61 -12.85 27.73 8.30
CA ARG A 61 -13.21 28.88 9.15
C ARG A 61 -13.81 28.47 10.49
N TYR A 62 -14.61 27.40 10.53
CA TYR A 62 -15.44 27.06 11.69
C TYR A 62 -15.10 25.70 12.32
N GLY A 63 -14.37 24.85 11.62
CA GLY A 63 -14.13 23.45 11.99
C GLY A 63 -15.27 22.54 11.52
N PRO A 64 -14.99 21.25 11.26
CA PRO A 64 -15.97 20.32 10.69
C PRO A 64 -17.17 20.04 11.60
N PHE A 65 -17.03 20.15 12.92
CA PHE A 65 -18.08 19.79 13.89
C PHE A 65 -18.81 20.98 14.52
N ASN A 66 -18.56 22.21 14.04
CA ASN A 66 -19.36 23.37 14.43
C ASN A 66 -20.71 23.33 13.70
N SER A 67 -21.64 22.52 14.22
CA SER A 67 -22.92 22.20 13.57
C SER A 67 -23.74 23.43 13.22
N GLU A 68 -23.81 24.43 14.12
CA GLU A 68 -24.54 25.68 13.87
C GLU A 68 -24.01 26.42 12.64
N MET A 69 -22.68 26.52 12.50
CA MET A 69 -22.03 27.25 11.40
C MET A 69 -21.94 26.42 10.11
N MET A 70 -21.86 25.08 10.21
CA MET A 70 -21.73 24.19 9.06
C MET A 70 -23.06 23.83 8.40
N VAL A 71 -24.19 23.94 9.10
CA VAL A 71 -25.52 23.61 8.54
C VAL A 71 -25.85 24.47 7.31
N ASN A 72 -25.56 25.78 7.33
CA ASN A 72 -25.91 26.67 6.23
C ASN A 72 -25.10 26.38 4.95
N PRO A 73 -23.74 26.27 4.98
CA PRO A 73 -22.96 25.84 3.82
C PRO A 73 -23.45 24.52 3.20
N LEU A 74 -23.77 23.52 4.03
CA LEU A 74 -24.28 22.24 3.55
C LEU A 74 -25.66 22.37 2.90
N ARG A 75 -26.57 23.16 3.48
CA ARG A 75 -27.89 23.45 2.89
C ARG A 75 -27.80 24.17 1.56
N GLU A 76 -26.88 25.12 1.40
CA GLU A 76 -26.71 25.82 0.12
C GLU A 76 -26.15 24.90 -0.98
N ILE A 77 -25.26 23.96 -0.64
CA ILE A 77 -24.81 22.92 -1.59
C ILE A 77 -25.98 22.02 -1.98
N ASP A 78 -26.75 21.52 -1.00
CA ASP A 78 -27.92 20.67 -1.26
C ASP A 78 -28.95 21.38 -2.14
N LYS A 79 -29.24 22.66 -1.85
CA LYS A 79 -30.09 23.51 -2.69
C LYS A 79 -29.55 23.67 -4.12
N THR A 80 -28.24 23.82 -4.29
CA THR A 80 -27.60 23.89 -5.61
C THR A 80 -27.71 22.57 -6.37
N VAL A 81 -27.56 21.43 -5.69
CA VAL A 81 -27.84 20.11 -6.27
C VAL A 81 -29.31 19.99 -6.65
N GLY A 82 -30.23 20.48 -5.82
CA GLY A 82 -31.66 20.56 -6.11
C GLY A 82 -31.95 21.37 -7.38
N GLN A 83 -31.34 22.55 -7.54
CA GLN A 83 -31.46 23.36 -8.76
C GLN A 83 -31.01 22.61 -10.02
N LEU A 84 -29.91 21.87 -9.95
CA LEU A 84 -29.46 21.02 -11.06
C LEU A 84 -30.49 19.95 -11.39
N MET A 85 -30.97 19.21 -10.38
CA MET A 85 -31.91 18.11 -10.58
C MET A 85 -33.27 18.58 -11.08
N ASP A 86 -33.77 19.72 -10.60
CA ASP A 86 -34.99 20.36 -11.09
C ASP A 86 -34.83 20.83 -12.52
N GLY A 87 -33.69 21.47 -12.86
CA GLY A 87 -33.38 21.86 -14.23
C GLY A 87 -33.31 20.66 -15.18
N LEU A 88 -32.63 19.58 -14.77
CA LEU A 88 -32.60 18.32 -15.52
C LEU A 88 -34.01 17.73 -15.68
N LYS A 89 -34.89 17.88 -14.69
CA LYS A 89 -36.27 17.40 -14.77
C LYS A 89 -37.09 18.22 -15.77
N GLN A 90 -36.95 19.55 -15.76
CA GLN A 90 -37.59 20.45 -16.72
C GLN A 90 -37.15 20.13 -18.16
N LEU A 91 -35.87 19.81 -18.36
CA LEU A 91 -35.32 19.38 -19.65
C LEU A 91 -35.63 17.92 -20.01
N LYS A 92 -36.37 17.18 -19.16
CA LYS A 92 -36.65 15.74 -19.29
C LYS A 92 -35.39 14.85 -19.32
N LEU A 93 -34.27 15.35 -18.79
CA LEU A 93 -32.97 14.68 -18.73
C LEU A 93 -32.65 14.01 -17.37
N HIS A 94 -33.46 14.24 -16.34
CA HIS A 94 -33.25 13.69 -14.97
C HIS A 94 -33.16 12.15 -14.88
N ARG A 95 -33.61 11.41 -15.91
CA ARG A 95 -33.48 9.94 -16.01
C ARG A 95 -32.53 9.49 -17.13
N CYS A 96 -31.84 10.44 -17.76
CA CYS A 96 -30.90 10.23 -18.87
C CYS A 96 -29.46 10.50 -18.43
N VAL A 97 -29.23 11.58 -17.68
CA VAL A 97 -27.89 11.98 -17.24
C VAL A 97 -27.40 11.06 -16.11
N ASN A 98 -26.14 10.66 -16.19
CA ASN A 98 -25.39 10.13 -15.05
C ASN A 98 -24.74 11.29 -14.29
N VAL A 99 -24.99 11.37 -12.99
CA VAL A 99 -24.43 12.37 -12.07
C VAL A 99 -23.50 11.66 -11.10
N ILE A 100 -22.27 12.18 -10.99
CA ILE A 100 -21.33 11.81 -9.93
C ILE A 100 -21.23 13.00 -8.98
N PHE A 101 -21.67 12.82 -7.74
CA PHE A 101 -21.44 13.77 -6.66
C PHE A 101 -20.25 13.26 -5.84
N VAL A 102 -19.16 14.02 -5.84
CA VAL A 102 -17.86 13.58 -5.31
C VAL A 102 -17.14 14.73 -4.64
N GLY A 103 -16.50 14.45 -3.52
CA GLY A 103 -15.55 15.36 -2.88
C GLY A 103 -14.11 15.03 -3.22
N ASP A 104 -13.22 15.98 -3.01
CA ASP A 104 -11.76 15.83 -3.20
C ASP A 104 -11.06 15.33 -1.94
N HIS A 105 -11.45 15.83 -0.76
CA HIS A 105 -10.97 15.40 0.55
C HIS A 105 -12.01 15.64 1.66
N GLY A 106 -11.67 15.24 2.89
CA GLY A 106 -12.41 15.58 4.10
C GLY A 106 -11.88 16.85 4.80
N MET A 107 -12.17 16.99 6.10
CA MET A 107 -11.80 18.14 6.94
C MET A 107 -11.60 17.67 8.39
N GLU A 108 -10.52 18.12 9.05
CA GLU A 108 -10.19 17.78 10.45
C GLU A 108 -10.24 19.02 11.34
N ASP A 109 -10.51 18.84 12.64
CA ASP A 109 -10.39 19.90 13.64
C ASP A 109 -8.92 20.28 13.85
N THR A 110 -8.52 21.46 13.38
CA THR A 110 -7.15 21.94 13.55
C THR A 110 -7.14 23.41 13.95
N THR A 111 -6.30 23.74 14.93
CA THR A 111 -6.14 25.11 15.43
C THR A 111 -4.67 25.48 15.52
N CYS A 112 -4.39 26.78 15.47
CA CYS A 112 -3.05 27.36 15.64
C CYS A 112 -2.40 27.09 17.02
N GLU A 113 -3.14 26.56 17.99
CA GLU A 113 -2.60 26.12 19.29
C GLU A 113 -1.85 24.79 19.18
N ARG A 114 -2.28 23.93 18.25
CA ARG A 114 -1.65 22.64 17.96
C ARG A 114 -0.69 22.78 16.80
N THR A 115 0.38 23.55 17.00
CA THR A 115 1.43 23.73 15.98
C THR A 115 2.80 23.44 16.55
N GLU A 116 3.50 22.50 15.93
CA GLU A 116 4.92 22.25 16.18
C GLU A 116 5.80 23.21 15.37
N PHE A 117 6.86 23.70 15.99
CA PHE A 117 7.77 24.67 15.36
C PHE A 117 9.15 24.07 15.16
N LEU A 118 9.64 24.01 13.91
CA LEU A 118 10.96 23.46 13.61
C LEU A 118 12.11 24.20 14.33
N SER A 119 11.94 25.48 14.66
CA SER A 119 12.90 26.25 15.46
C SER A 119 13.14 25.69 16.87
N ASN A 120 12.24 24.83 17.36
CA ASN A 120 12.42 24.15 18.65
C ASN A 120 13.27 22.87 18.53
N TYR A 121 13.62 22.47 17.31
CA TYR A 121 14.37 21.24 17.01
C TYR A 121 15.69 21.53 16.28
N LEU A 122 15.69 22.53 15.40
CA LEU A 122 16.82 22.90 14.57
C LEU A 122 17.41 24.25 15.00
N THR A 123 18.73 24.32 15.09
CA THR A 123 19.45 25.54 15.48
C THR A 123 19.38 26.65 14.42
N ASN A 124 19.29 26.30 13.13
CA ASN A 124 19.15 27.27 12.05
C ASN A 124 18.02 26.87 11.09
N VAL A 125 16.86 27.51 11.26
CA VAL A 125 15.70 27.37 10.35
C VAL A 125 15.63 28.44 9.26
N GLU A 126 16.60 29.36 9.20
CA GLU A 126 16.65 30.37 8.14
C GLU A 126 17.25 29.82 6.84
N ASP A 127 18.10 28.79 6.92
CA ASP A 127 18.71 28.12 5.77
C ASP A 127 17.75 27.20 4.99
N ILE A 128 16.54 26.98 5.51
CA ILE A 128 15.54 26.10 4.92
C ILE A 128 14.28 26.85 4.49
N ILE A 129 13.57 26.27 3.52
CA ILE A 129 12.19 26.57 3.19
C ILE A 129 11.35 25.36 3.61
N LEU A 130 10.35 25.61 4.44
CA LEU A 130 9.31 24.65 4.81
C LEU A 130 8.05 24.99 4.02
N LEU A 131 7.43 23.98 3.39
CA LEU A 131 6.01 24.02 3.04
C LEU A 131 5.25 23.49 4.26
N PRO A 132 4.52 24.36 5.00
CA PRO A 132 3.98 24.04 6.32
C PRO A 132 2.52 23.55 6.26
N GLY A 133 1.95 23.26 7.44
CA GLY A 133 0.53 22.93 7.61
C GLY A 133 0.33 21.50 8.13
N SER A 134 -0.68 20.81 7.60
CA SER A 134 -1.03 19.41 7.88
C SER A 134 -0.02 18.38 7.34
N LEU A 135 1.01 18.85 6.64
CA LEU A 135 2.17 18.10 6.18
C LEU A 135 3.37 19.05 6.14
N GLY A 136 4.58 18.51 6.17
CA GLY A 136 5.80 19.30 6.02
C GLY A 136 6.62 18.84 4.82
N ARG A 137 7.13 19.76 4.01
CA ARG A 137 8.19 19.46 3.03
C ARG A 137 9.34 20.45 3.17
N ILE A 138 10.57 19.96 3.29
CA ILE A 138 11.74 20.80 3.58
C ILE A 138 12.71 20.74 2.41
N ARG A 139 13.13 21.91 1.93
CA ARG A 139 14.25 22.09 0.99
C ARG A 139 15.20 23.19 1.45
N PRO A 140 16.44 23.23 0.96
CA PRO A 140 17.30 24.36 1.25
C PRO A 140 16.75 25.65 0.63
N ARG A 141 16.98 26.79 1.28
CA ARG A 141 16.62 28.11 0.76
C ARG A 141 17.46 28.49 -0.46
N SER A 142 18.73 28.11 -0.46
CA SER A 142 19.65 28.27 -1.59
C SER A 142 19.97 26.90 -2.18
N SER A 143 19.82 26.73 -3.50
CA SER A 143 20.13 25.48 -4.20
C SER A 143 21.60 25.07 -4.07
N ASN A 144 22.50 26.00 -3.76
CA ASN A 144 23.94 25.78 -3.64
C ASN A 144 24.39 25.62 -2.17
N ASN A 145 23.47 25.41 -1.23
CA ASN A 145 23.83 25.23 0.17
C ASN A 145 24.48 23.86 0.39
N LEU A 146 25.81 23.80 0.29
CA LEU A 146 26.61 22.59 0.52
C LEU A 146 26.51 22.04 1.95
N LYS A 147 25.98 22.82 2.91
CA LYS A 147 25.75 22.36 4.29
C LYS A 147 24.41 21.65 4.47
N TYR A 148 23.51 21.72 3.48
CA TYR A 148 22.22 21.04 3.57
C TYR A 148 22.40 19.55 3.27
N ASP A 149 22.17 18.72 4.28
CA ASP A 149 22.06 17.27 4.14
C ASP A 149 20.68 16.82 4.63
N PRO A 150 19.82 16.28 3.74
CA PRO A 150 18.48 15.83 4.12
C PRO A 150 18.50 14.72 5.18
N LYS A 151 19.53 13.85 5.20
CA LYS A 151 19.67 12.79 6.22
C LYS A 151 19.92 13.39 7.60
N VAL A 152 20.76 14.42 7.68
CA VAL A 152 21.05 15.14 8.93
C VAL A 152 19.81 15.88 9.42
N ILE A 153 19.04 16.51 8.52
CA ILE A 153 17.77 17.15 8.90
C ILE A 153 16.80 16.13 9.48
N VAL A 154 16.59 14.98 8.82
CA VAL A 154 15.73 13.91 9.33
C VAL A 154 16.20 13.46 10.71
N ALA A 155 17.48 13.11 10.86
CA ALA A 155 18.05 12.67 12.14
C ALA A 155 17.90 13.72 13.25
N ASN A 156 18.05 15.01 12.94
CA ASN A 156 17.86 16.08 13.93
C ASN A 156 16.40 16.27 14.33
N LEU A 157 15.44 15.84 13.51
CA LEU A 157 14.00 15.91 13.80
C LEU A 157 13.44 14.60 14.39
N THR A 158 14.19 13.50 14.37
CA THR A 158 13.72 12.18 14.80
C THR A 158 13.63 12.10 16.34
N CYS A 159 12.43 11.79 16.85
CA CYS A 159 12.17 11.38 18.24
C CYS A 159 12.78 12.33 19.30
N ARG A 160 12.67 13.65 19.09
CA ARG A 160 13.29 14.65 19.98
C ARG A 160 12.42 15.02 21.17
N LYS A 161 11.11 14.78 21.09
CA LYS A 161 10.17 14.94 22.20
C LYS A 161 9.32 13.67 22.35
N PRO A 162 8.95 13.27 23.59
CA PRO A 162 8.06 12.13 23.81
C PRO A 162 6.68 12.29 23.16
N ASP A 163 6.18 13.53 23.10
CA ASP A 163 4.89 13.93 22.54
C ASP A 163 5.03 14.64 21.17
N GLN A 164 6.05 14.28 20.39
CA GLN A 164 6.27 14.89 19.08
C GLN A 164 5.15 14.56 18.09
N HIS A 165 4.46 15.59 17.58
CA HIS A 165 3.28 15.45 16.73
C HIS A 165 3.54 15.45 15.21
N PHE A 166 4.75 15.07 14.81
CA PHE A 166 5.10 14.82 13.42
C PHE A 166 6.26 13.83 13.37
N LYS A 167 6.41 13.15 12.24
CA LYS A 167 7.51 12.22 12.00
C LYS A 167 8.28 12.59 10.73
N PRO A 168 9.59 12.82 10.80
CA PRO A 168 10.40 13.10 9.62
C PRO A 168 10.71 11.83 8.85
N TYR A 169 10.65 11.90 7.52
CA TYR A 169 11.00 10.85 6.60
C TYR A 169 11.87 11.42 5.48
N LEU A 170 12.83 10.60 5.03
CA LEU A 170 13.24 10.72 3.64
C LEU A 170 12.09 10.18 2.77
N LYS A 171 11.76 10.83 1.66
CA LYS A 171 10.56 10.51 0.88
C LYS A 171 10.46 9.04 0.46
N GLN A 172 11.60 8.37 0.20
CA GLN A 172 11.64 6.95 -0.14
C GLN A 172 11.30 5.99 1.01
N HIS A 173 11.31 6.48 2.26
CA HIS A 173 10.92 5.73 3.46
C HIS A 173 9.46 5.97 3.88
N LEU A 174 8.73 6.85 3.18
CA LEU A 174 7.29 7.02 3.41
C LEU A 174 6.54 5.72 3.11
N PRO A 175 5.41 5.44 3.80
CA PRO A 175 4.57 4.28 3.49
C PRO A 175 4.23 4.20 2.00
N LYS A 176 4.49 3.05 1.37
CA LYS A 176 4.36 2.88 -0.09
C LYS A 176 2.95 3.12 -0.61
N ARG A 177 1.92 2.87 0.21
CA ARG A 177 0.51 3.20 -0.10
C ARG A 177 0.26 4.68 -0.41
N LEU A 178 1.14 5.59 0.03
CA LEU A 178 1.00 7.02 -0.28
C LEU A 178 1.42 7.35 -1.72
N HIS A 179 2.24 6.50 -2.36
CA HIS A 179 2.77 6.74 -3.71
C HIS A 179 3.38 8.14 -3.89
N TYR A 180 4.07 8.64 -2.85
CA TYR A 180 4.47 10.06 -2.71
C TYR A 180 5.99 10.26 -2.65
N ALA A 181 6.73 9.70 -3.63
CA ALA A 181 8.18 9.83 -3.71
C ALA A 181 8.71 10.16 -5.12
N TYR A 182 8.18 9.52 -6.16
CA TYR A 182 8.70 9.58 -7.54
C TYR A 182 8.29 10.85 -8.30
N ASN A 183 8.69 12.00 -7.78
CA ASN A 183 8.60 13.26 -8.50
C ASN A 183 9.68 14.22 -8.03
N ARG A 184 10.39 14.87 -8.95
CA ARG A 184 11.39 15.91 -8.62
C ARG A 184 10.82 17.11 -7.85
N ARG A 185 9.49 17.29 -7.84
CA ARG A 185 8.79 18.35 -7.10
C ARG A 185 8.50 17.97 -5.64
N ILE A 186 8.70 16.71 -5.28
CA ILE A 186 8.60 16.23 -3.90
C ILE A 186 9.99 16.33 -3.29
N GLU A 187 10.13 17.25 -2.33
CA GLU A 187 11.37 17.43 -1.58
C GLU A 187 11.79 16.14 -0.86
N ASP A 188 13.10 15.94 -0.71
CA ASP A 188 13.65 14.70 -0.13
C ASP A 188 13.24 14.50 1.33
N VAL A 189 13.04 15.59 2.09
CA VAL A 189 12.58 15.56 3.48
C VAL A 189 11.09 15.86 3.55
N HIS A 190 10.33 14.89 4.07
CA HIS A 190 8.90 14.99 4.32
C HIS A 190 8.62 14.87 5.82
N LEU A 191 7.63 15.59 6.33
CA LEU A 191 7.12 15.47 7.69
C LEU A 191 5.68 14.97 7.61
N LEU A 192 5.45 13.74 8.06
CA LEU A 192 4.10 13.21 8.23
C LEU A 192 3.56 13.73 9.56
N VAL A 193 2.56 14.61 9.52
CA VAL A 193 2.03 15.31 10.70
C VAL A 193 0.85 14.53 11.26
N ASP A 194 0.76 14.44 12.59
CA ASP A 194 -0.38 13.81 13.25
C ASP A 194 -1.67 14.59 12.95
N ARG A 195 -2.81 13.89 12.88
CA ARG A 195 -4.11 14.56 12.72
C ARG A 195 -4.31 15.64 13.78
N LYS A 196 -5.01 16.71 13.43
CA LYS A 196 -5.30 17.88 14.28
C LYS A 196 -4.09 18.77 14.60
N TRP A 197 -2.89 18.44 14.13
CA TRP A 197 -1.68 19.23 14.35
C TRP A 197 -1.20 19.90 13.06
N HIS A 198 -0.43 20.97 13.23
CA HIS A 198 0.34 21.58 12.15
C HIS A 198 1.83 21.54 12.46
N VAL A 199 2.63 21.64 11.40
CA VAL A 199 4.04 22.01 11.49
C VAL A 199 4.28 23.36 10.84
N ALA A 200 4.99 24.23 11.53
CA ALA A 200 5.45 25.52 11.03
C ALA A 200 6.95 25.67 11.29
N ARG A 201 7.58 26.62 10.61
CA ARG A 201 9.03 26.79 10.70
C ARG A 201 9.44 27.52 11.98
N LYS A 202 8.72 28.60 12.33
CA LYS A 202 8.89 29.35 13.59
C LYS A 202 7.59 30.01 14.05
N ALA A 203 7.52 30.38 15.33
CA ALA A 203 6.30 30.91 15.96
C ALA A 203 5.67 32.11 15.23
N VAL A 204 6.50 33.02 14.71
CA VAL A 204 6.02 34.22 14.00
C VAL A 204 5.34 33.92 12.66
N ASP A 205 5.50 32.71 12.11
CA ASP A 205 4.84 32.30 10.87
C ASP A 205 3.35 31.90 11.12
N VAL A 206 2.93 31.77 12.39
CA VAL A 206 1.55 31.44 12.78
C VAL A 206 0.83 32.68 13.30
N TYR A 207 -0.08 33.21 12.48
CA TYR A 207 -0.85 34.41 12.84
C TYR A 207 -2.03 34.09 13.76
N LYS A 208 -2.09 34.79 14.90
CA LYS A 208 -3.22 34.78 15.83
C LYS A 208 -3.95 36.12 15.79
N LYS A 209 -5.25 36.11 16.11
CA LYS A 209 -6.03 37.34 16.33
C LYS A 209 -5.47 38.10 17.55
N PRO A 210 -5.72 39.41 17.67
CA PRO A 210 -5.35 40.17 18.88
C PRO A 210 -5.90 39.56 20.18
N THR A 211 -7.02 38.84 20.10
CA THR A 211 -7.63 38.11 21.23
C THR A 211 -6.89 36.81 21.60
N GLY A 212 -5.77 36.49 20.94
CA GLY A 212 -5.04 35.23 21.08
C GLY A 212 -5.66 34.03 20.35
N LYS A 213 -6.85 34.19 19.75
CA LYS A 213 -7.58 33.10 19.07
C LYS A 213 -7.08 32.86 17.64
N CYS A 214 -7.27 31.65 17.15
CA CYS A 214 -6.92 31.27 15.78
C CYS A 214 -7.87 31.90 14.73
N PHE A 215 -7.37 32.05 13.51
CA PHE A 215 -8.17 32.45 12.35
C PHE A 215 -8.92 31.29 11.70
N PHE A 216 -8.42 30.06 11.87
CA PHE A 216 -8.98 28.83 11.36
C PHE A 216 -9.23 27.84 12.50
N HIS A 217 -10.16 26.92 12.24
CA HIS A 217 -10.61 25.88 13.15
C HIS A 217 -10.69 24.50 12.47
N GLY A 218 -10.41 24.44 11.16
CA GLY A 218 -10.24 23.19 10.42
C GLY A 218 -9.10 23.28 9.42
N ASP A 219 -8.51 22.13 9.12
CA ASP A 219 -7.54 21.97 8.04
C ASP A 219 -7.56 20.52 7.51
N HIS A 220 -6.90 20.27 6.39
CA HIS A 220 -6.82 18.99 5.71
C HIS A 220 -5.50 18.83 4.95
N GLY A 221 -5.21 17.63 4.48
CA GLY A 221 -3.94 17.28 3.81
C GLY A 221 -3.04 16.36 4.64
N TYR A 222 -3.59 15.77 5.70
CA TYR A 222 -2.97 14.69 6.45
C TYR A 222 -2.90 13.39 5.62
N ASP A 223 -2.37 12.34 6.23
CA ASP A 223 -2.41 10.98 5.71
C ASP A 223 -3.82 10.59 5.20
N ASN A 224 -3.89 10.12 3.94
CA ASN A 224 -5.13 9.84 3.23
C ASN A 224 -5.96 8.71 3.83
N LYS A 225 -5.40 7.85 4.69
CA LYS A 225 -6.17 6.80 5.36
C LYS A 225 -6.97 7.28 6.57
N ILE A 226 -6.70 8.49 7.06
CA ILE A 226 -7.31 9.03 8.27
C ILE A 226 -8.80 9.29 8.04
N ASN A 227 -9.64 8.96 9.02
CA ASN A 227 -11.09 9.07 8.90
C ASN A 227 -11.59 10.47 8.53
N SER A 228 -11.05 11.51 9.16
CA SER A 228 -11.41 12.90 8.85
C SER A 228 -11.01 13.36 7.45
N MET A 229 -10.11 12.63 6.77
CA MET A 229 -9.69 12.90 5.39
C MET A 229 -10.51 12.14 4.35
N GLN A 230 -11.36 11.20 4.76
CA GLN A 230 -12.26 10.50 3.84
C GLN A 230 -13.29 11.48 3.25
N THR A 231 -13.75 11.19 2.04
CA THR A 231 -14.67 12.07 1.31
C THR A 231 -15.81 11.29 0.68
N VAL A 232 -16.76 12.02 0.08
CA VAL A 232 -18.03 11.47 -0.40
C VAL A 232 -17.94 11.01 -1.86
N PHE A 233 -18.68 9.95 -2.18
CA PHE A 233 -19.03 9.56 -3.54
C PHE A 233 -20.49 9.10 -3.61
N ILE A 234 -21.24 9.61 -4.59
CA ILE A 234 -22.58 9.15 -4.96
C ILE A 234 -22.68 9.11 -6.48
N GLY A 235 -23.01 7.94 -7.03
CA GLY A 235 -23.36 7.76 -8.43
C GLY A 235 -24.87 7.66 -8.62
N TYR A 236 -25.46 8.53 -9.43
CA TYR A 236 -26.89 8.54 -9.76
C TYR A 236 -27.09 8.56 -11.27
N GLY A 237 -28.01 7.76 -11.81
CA GLY A 237 -28.34 7.78 -13.23
C GLY A 237 -28.68 6.41 -13.79
N PRO A 238 -28.92 6.31 -15.12
CA PRO A 238 -29.28 5.04 -15.76
C PRO A 238 -28.20 3.97 -15.66
N THR A 239 -26.92 4.35 -15.60
CA THR A 239 -25.81 3.39 -15.64
C THR A 239 -25.40 2.90 -14.26
N PHE A 240 -25.62 3.69 -13.20
CA PHE A 240 -25.34 3.30 -11.81
C PHE A 240 -26.44 2.39 -11.24
N LYS A 241 -26.07 1.45 -10.35
CA LYS A 241 -27.03 0.59 -9.65
C LYS A 241 -28.00 1.40 -8.77
N TYR A 242 -29.21 0.89 -8.60
CA TYR A 242 -30.23 1.52 -7.76
C TYR A 242 -30.05 1.13 -6.29
N LYS A 243 -30.18 2.08 -5.35
CA LYS A 243 -30.22 1.84 -3.90
C LYS A 243 -29.14 0.86 -3.42
N THR A 244 -27.92 1.01 -3.91
CA THR A 244 -26.81 0.09 -3.64
C THR A 244 -25.74 0.83 -2.86
N LYS A 245 -25.41 0.33 -1.66
CA LYS A 245 -24.20 0.72 -0.93
C LYS A 245 -23.03 -0.14 -1.44
N VAL A 246 -21.88 0.48 -1.65
CA VAL A 246 -20.65 -0.19 -2.07
C VAL A 246 -19.56 0.03 -1.01
N PRO A 247 -18.54 -0.85 -0.94
CA PRO A 247 -17.38 -0.61 -0.08
C PRO A 247 -16.65 0.70 -0.44
N PRO A 248 -15.91 1.30 0.52
CA PRO A 248 -15.00 2.40 0.21
C PRO A 248 -13.99 2.03 -0.87
N PHE A 249 -13.59 3.01 -1.67
CA PHE A 249 -12.60 2.86 -2.73
C PHE A 249 -11.83 4.16 -2.92
N GLU A 250 -10.71 4.11 -3.66
CA GLU A 250 -9.86 5.28 -3.90
C GLU A 250 -10.33 6.10 -5.11
N ASN A 251 -10.23 7.43 -5.02
CA ASN A 251 -10.66 8.34 -6.09
C ASN A 251 -9.89 8.15 -7.42
N ILE A 252 -8.69 7.53 -7.40
CA ILE A 252 -7.90 7.21 -8.59
C ILE A 252 -8.65 6.27 -9.55
N GLU A 253 -9.59 5.48 -9.04
CA GLU A 253 -10.40 4.53 -9.81
C GLU A 253 -11.48 5.22 -10.66
N LEU A 254 -11.90 6.44 -10.29
CA LEU A 254 -13.03 7.13 -10.91
C LEU A 254 -12.76 7.54 -12.36
N TYR A 255 -11.50 7.76 -12.75
CA TYR A 255 -11.19 8.08 -14.15
C TYR A 255 -11.58 6.95 -15.10
N ASN A 256 -11.37 5.69 -14.72
CA ASN A 256 -11.77 4.54 -15.52
C ASN A 256 -13.30 4.45 -15.61
N VAL A 257 -14.01 4.62 -14.48
CA VAL A 257 -15.48 4.63 -14.45
C VAL A 257 -16.05 5.75 -15.33
N MET A 258 -15.53 6.97 -15.24
CA MET A 258 -15.96 8.07 -16.10
C MET A 258 -15.71 7.78 -17.59
N CYS A 259 -14.61 7.11 -17.93
CA CYS A 259 -14.37 6.66 -19.30
C CYS A 259 -15.43 5.64 -19.73
N ASP A 260 -15.74 4.64 -18.90
CA ASP A 260 -16.77 3.63 -19.19
C ASP A 260 -18.16 4.25 -19.38
N LEU A 261 -18.54 5.22 -18.54
CA LEU A 261 -19.81 5.96 -18.65
C LEU A 261 -19.95 6.74 -19.96
N LEU A 262 -18.83 7.14 -20.56
CA LEU A 262 -18.76 7.92 -21.79
C LEU A 262 -18.40 7.08 -23.02
N GLY A 263 -18.19 5.77 -22.87
CA GLY A 263 -17.73 4.89 -23.96
C GLY A 263 -16.32 5.22 -24.45
N LEU A 264 -15.46 5.76 -23.57
CA LEU A 264 -14.08 6.15 -23.87
C LEU A 264 -13.11 5.03 -23.52
N LYS A 265 -12.04 4.91 -24.31
CA LYS A 265 -10.85 4.16 -23.89
C LYS A 265 -10.02 5.02 -22.93
N PRO A 266 -9.80 4.60 -21.67
CA PRO A 266 -8.98 5.37 -20.73
C PRO A 266 -7.51 5.41 -21.19
N ALA A 267 -6.84 6.54 -20.93
CA ALA A 267 -5.37 6.61 -21.02
C ALA A 267 -4.72 5.83 -19.86
N PRO A 268 -3.43 5.42 -19.96
CA PRO A 268 -2.73 4.79 -18.85
C PRO A 268 -2.81 5.64 -17.58
N ASN A 269 -3.23 4.99 -16.49
CA ASN A 269 -3.47 5.59 -15.18
C ASN A 269 -3.27 4.53 -14.08
N ASN A 270 -3.33 4.96 -12.82
CA ASN A 270 -3.05 4.10 -11.67
C ASN A 270 -4.26 3.29 -11.18
N GLY A 271 -5.48 3.60 -11.66
CA GLY A 271 -6.68 2.85 -11.30
C GLY A 271 -6.68 1.46 -11.94
N THR A 272 -7.26 0.49 -11.23
CA THR A 272 -7.40 -0.90 -11.67
C THR A 272 -8.72 -1.07 -12.42
N HIS A 273 -8.69 -0.91 -13.75
CA HIS A 273 -9.91 -0.95 -14.59
C HIS A 273 -10.69 -2.25 -14.38
N GLY A 274 -11.94 -2.13 -13.94
CA GLY A 274 -12.82 -3.26 -13.60
C GLY A 274 -13.06 -3.46 -12.09
N SER A 275 -12.22 -2.88 -11.22
CA SER A 275 -12.39 -2.92 -9.75
C SER A 275 -13.76 -2.38 -9.31
N LEU A 276 -14.22 -1.30 -9.95
CA LEU A 276 -15.48 -0.61 -9.67
C LEU A 276 -16.65 -1.05 -10.56
N ASN A 277 -16.53 -2.16 -11.30
CA ASN A 277 -17.65 -2.68 -12.10
C ASN A 277 -18.91 -2.94 -11.25
N HIS A 278 -18.73 -3.26 -9.97
CA HIS A 278 -19.84 -3.51 -9.06
C HIS A 278 -20.70 -2.26 -8.75
N LEU A 279 -20.28 -1.05 -9.15
CA LEU A 279 -21.08 0.18 -9.08
C LEU A 279 -22.12 0.28 -10.23
N LEU A 280 -21.86 -0.39 -11.35
CA LEU A 280 -22.59 -0.20 -12.60
C LEU A 280 -23.64 -1.29 -12.81
N ARG A 281 -24.76 -0.95 -13.47
CA ARG A 281 -25.80 -1.93 -13.86
C ARG A 281 -25.36 -2.83 -15.01
N ALA A 282 -24.65 -2.24 -15.96
CA ALA A 282 -24.12 -2.91 -17.13
C ALA A 282 -22.65 -2.53 -17.28
N ASN A 283 -21.78 -3.54 -17.26
CA ASN A 283 -20.34 -3.34 -17.36
C ASN A 283 -19.96 -3.21 -18.84
N VAL A 284 -19.35 -2.08 -19.18
CA VAL A 284 -18.80 -1.84 -20.53
C VAL A 284 -17.45 -2.56 -20.67
N TYR A 285 -16.63 -2.51 -19.63
CA TYR A 285 -15.32 -3.17 -19.60
C TYR A 285 -15.37 -4.54 -18.93
N LYS A 286 -14.80 -5.54 -19.59
CA LYS A 286 -14.59 -6.89 -19.05
C LYS A 286 -13.09 -7.10 -18.86
N PRO A 287 -12.58 -7.06 -17.61
CA PRO A 287 -11.16 -7.25 -17.37
C PRO A 287 -10.73 -8.67 -17.73
N THR A 288 -9.52 -8.81 -18.26
CA THR A 288 -8.87 -10.09 -18.54
C THR A 288 -7.71 -10.30 -17.59
N VAL A 289 -7.55 -11.53 -17.12
CA VAL A 289 -6.41 -11.92 -16.28
C VAL A 289 -5.12 -11.75 -17.08
N PRO A 290 -4.07 -11.08 -16.55
CA PRO A 290 -2.79 -10.94 -17.25
C PRO A 290 -2.16 -12.30 -17.57
N ASP A 291 -1.55 -12.41 -18.75
CA ASP A 291 -0.82 -13.62 -19.12
C ASP A 291 0.47 -13.75 -18.31
N GLU A 292 0.76 -14.98 -17.86
CA GLU A 292 2.03 -15.27 -17.20
C GLU A 292 3.18 -15.20 -18.22
N VAL A 293 4.25 -14.49 -17.85
CA VAL A 293 5.41 -14.27 -18.73
C VAL A 293 6.50 -15.30 -18.47
N ALA A 294 6.82 -15.59 -17.21
CA ALA A 294 7.78 -16.62 -16.84
C ALA A 294 7.06 -17.85 -16.32
N LYS A 295 7.25 -18.99 -17.01
CA LYS A 295 6.79 -20.29 -16.52
C LYS A 295 7.78 -20.83 -15.48
N PRO A 296 7.29 -21.47 -14.41
CA PRO A 296 8.17 -22.05 -13.41
C PRO A 296 8.92 -23.27 -13.94
N LEU A 297 10.06 -23.54 -13.30
CA LEU A 297 10.74 -24.82 -13.35
C LEU A 297 10.37 -25.65 -12.11
N TYR A 298 10.43 -26.98 -12.24
CA TYR A 298 10.19 -27.93 -11.14
C TYR A 298 11.44 -28.78 -10.97
N PRO A 299 12.41 -28.36 -10.13
CA PRO A 299 13.70 -29.01 -10.03
C PRO A 299 13.58 -30.35 -9.29
N VAL A 300 14.46 -31.28 -9.66
CA VAL A 300 14.63 -32.57 -8.98
C VAL A 300 15.90 -32.51 -8.14
N ALA A 301 15.87 -33.11 -6.94
CA ALA A 301 17.02 -33.12 -6.05
C ALA A 301 18.23 -33.83 -6.67
N LEU A 302 19.41 -33.25 -6.48
CA LEU A 302 20.68 -33.84 -6.91
C LEU A 302 21.03 -35.09 -6.05
N PRO A 303 21.69 -36.10 -6.65
CA PRO A 303 21.98 -37.35 -5.96
C PRO A 303 23.05 -37.26 -4.88
N SER A 304 23.88 -36.20 -4.85
CA SER A 304 24.93 -36.01 -3.85
C SER A 304 25.02 -34.55 -3.38
N ALA A 305 25.34 -34.37 -2.10
CA ALA A 305 25.64 -33.07 -1.49
C ALA A 305 27.15 -32.75 -1.43
N SER A 306 28.01 -33.64 -1.94
CA SER A 306 29.47 -33.48 -1.93
C SER A 306 29.98 -32.19 -2.56
N ASP A 307 29.16 -31.55 -3.41
CA ASP A 307 29.53 -30.39 -4.21
C ASP A 307 29.00 -29.05 -3.61
N PHE A 308 28.38 -29.07 -2.43
CA PHE A 308 27.83 -27.87 -1.77
C PHE A 308 28.80 -27.27 -0.73
N ASP A 309 29.78 -26.49 -1.19
CA ASP A 309 30.57 -25.62 -0.30
C ASP A 309 29.99 -24.19 -0.25
N ILE A 310 28.86 -24.04 0.45
CA ILE A 310 28.21 -22.74 0.67
C ILE A 310 28.52 -22.16 2.06
N GLY A 311 29.45 -22.78 2.80
CA GLY A 311 29.86 -22.37 4.14
C GLY A 311 28.79 -22.48 5.23
N CYS A 312 27.65 -23.11 4.96
CA CYS A 312 26.54 -23.25 5.90
C CYS A 312 26.76 -24.43 6.86
N THR A 313 26.34 -24.27 8.11
CA THR A 313 26.46 -25.28 9.16
C THR A 313 25.11 -25.52 9.82
N CYS A 314 24.83 -26.77 10.16
CA CYS A 314 23.67 -27.13 10.97
C CYS A 314 24.07 -28.31 11.85
N ASP A 315 24.07 -28.10 13.16
CA ASP A 315 24.49 -29.09 14.15
C ASP A 315 23.37 -30.12 14.37
N ASP A 316 23.13 -30.98 13.38
CA ASP A 316 22.22 -32.11 13.55
C ASP A 316 22.55 -33.34 12.70
N LYS A 317 22.23 -34.50 13.26
CA LYS A 317 22.48 -35.86 12.74
C LYS A 317 21.48 -36.32 11.67
N ASN A 318 20.63 -35.42 11.17
CA ASN A 318 19.63 -35.78 10.18
C ASN A 318 20.33 -36.16 8.86
N LYS A 319 20.42 -37.47 8.60
CA LYS A 319 21.23 -38.04 7.52
C LYS A 319 20.75 -37.51 6.17
N LEU A 320 21.68 -37.25 5.25
CA LEU A 320 21.40 -36.77 3.90
C LEU A 320 20.35 -37.61 3.14
N ASP A 321 20.29 -38.91 3.43
CA ASP A 321 19.31 -39.85 2.89
C ASP A 321 17.84 -39.53 3.30
N GLU A 322 17.63 -38.89 4.46
CA GLU A 322 16.32 -38.42 4.88
C GLU A 322 15.91 -37.12 4.19
N LEU A 323 16.85 -36.22 3.83
CA LEU A 323 16.53 -35.03 3.01
C LEU A 323 15.97 -35.44 1.64
N ASN A 324 16.64 -36.37 0.96
CA ASN A 324 16.26 -36.76 -0.40
C ASN A 324 14.86 -37.38 -0.45
N LYS A 325 14.43 -38.10 0.59
CA LYS A 325 13.06 -38.62 0.70
C LYS A 325 12.03 -37.50 0.91
N ARG A 326 12.39 -36.38 1.56
CA ARG A 326 11.48 -35.25 1.86
C ARG A 326 11.25 -34.33 0.66
N PHE A 327 12.13 -34.33 -0.34
CA PHE A 327 11.93 -33.52 -1.55
C PHE A 327 10.89 -34.09 -2.54
N HIS A 328 10.31 -35.25 -2.26
CA HIS A 328 9.29 -35.91 -3.09
C HIS A 328 7.85 -35.74 -2.58
N VAL A 329 7.57 -34.71 -1.78
CA VAL A 329 6.21 -34.40 -1.31
C VAL A 329 5.38 -33.85 -2.47
N LYS A 330 4.40 -34.63 -2.93
CA LYS A 330 3.35 -34.19 -3.86
C LYS A 330 2.09 -33.81 -3.08
N GLY A 331 1.32 -32.82 -3.56
CA GLY A 331 0.00 -32.49 -3.03
C GLY A 331 -0.07 -31.40 -1.95
N THR A 332 0.98 -30.59 -1.77
CA THR A 332 0.96 -29.46 -0.83
C THR A 332 0.31 -28.20 -1.41
N GLU A 333 0.17 -28.11 -2.75
CA GLU A 333 -0.46 -26.97 -3.45
C GLU A 333 -1.87 -26.70 -2.91
N GLU A 334 -2.69 -27.73 -2.71
CA GLU A 334 -4.08 -27.59 -2.22
C GLU A 334 -4.16 -27.01 -0.80
N LYS A 335 -3.13 -27.20 0.02
CA LYS A 335 -3.10 -26.75 1.43
C LYS A 335 -2.49 -25.36 1.58
N HIS A 336 -1.46 -25.06 0.80
CA HIS A 336 -0.62 -23.87 1.00
C HIS A 336 -0.70 -22.85 -0.14
N LEU A 337 -1.32 -23.18 -1.27
CA LEU A 337 -1.62 -22.26 -2.38
C LEU A 337 -3.13 -22.21 -2.66
N LEU A 338 -3.91 -21.85 -1.64
CA LEU A 338 -5.38 -21.82 -1.68
C LEU A 338 -5.99 -21.05 -2.86
N TYR A 339 -5.28 -20.03 -3.36
CA TYR A 339 -5.77 -19.12 -4.40
C TYR A 339 -5.00 -19.23 -5.72
N GLY A 340 -4.31 -20.36 -5.90
CA GLY A 340 -3.39 -20.60 -6.98
C GLY A 340 -2.06 -19.87 -6.84
N ARG A 341 -1.06 -20.40 -7.54
CA ARG A 341 0.28 -19.82 -7.59
C ARG A 341 0.27 -18.39 -8.13
N PRO A 342 1.03 -17.44 -7.53
CA PRO A 342 1.26 -16.13 -8.11
C PRO A 342 1.91 -16.25 -9.49
N ALA A 343 1.35 -15.58 -10.51
CA ALA A 343 1.97 -15.54 -11.84
C ALA A 343 3.09 -14.50 -11.89
N VAL A 344 4.18 -14.82 -12.59
CA VAL A 344 5.32 -13.90 -12.76
C VAL A 344 5.18 -13.16 -14.08
N LEU A 345 5.00 -11.84 -14.03
CA LEU A 345 4.66 -10.99 -15.19
C LEU A 345 5.88 -10.36 -15.89
N TYR A 346 7.09 -10.84 -15.59
CA TYR A 346 8.33 -10.41 -16.22
C TYR A 346 9.22 -11.61 -16.57
N ARG A 347 10.19 -11.41 -17.45
CA ARG A 347 11.10 -12.49 -17.88
C ARG A 347 12.13 -12.77 -16.78
N THR A 348 12.09 -13.97 -16.23
CA THR A 348 13.03 -14.45 -15.22
C THR A 348 13.05 -15.98 -15.18
N LYS A 349 13.99 -16.56 -14.43
CA LYS A 349 14.04 -18.00 -14.12
C LYS A 349 13.77 -18.20 -12.64
N TYR A 350 12.78 -19.03 -12.34
CA TYR A 350 12.44 -19.39 -10.97
C TYR A 350 11.91 -20.81 -10.88
N ASN A 351 12.07 -21.41 -9.70
CA ASN A 351 11.76 -22.79 -9.40
C ASN A 351 10.63 -22.88 -8.37
N ILE A 352 9.72 -23.83 -8.53
CA ILE A 352 8.73 -24.16 -7.50
C ILE A 352 9.33 -25.17 -6.54
N LEU A 353 9.37 -24.80 -5.26
CA LEU A 353 9.89 -25.62 -4.19
C LEU A 353 8.75 -25.98 -3.24
N HIS A 354 8.37 -27.26 -3.23
CA HIS A 354 7.36 -27.80 -2.35
C HIS A 354 7.99 -28.27 -1.03
N HIS A 355 7.33 -27.99 0.08
CA HIS A 355 7.67 -28.45 1.42
C HIS A 355 6.39 -28.86 2.15
N HIS A 356 6.52 -29.53 3.29
CA HIS A 356 5.36 -29.98 4.05
C HIS A 356 4.46 -28.82 4.54
N ASP A 357 5.07 -27.71 4.95
CA ASP A 357 4.37 -26.59 5.60
C ASP A 357 4.26 -25.33 4.74
N PHE A 358 4.93 -25.28 3.59
CA PHE A 358 4.92 -24.12 2.70
C PHE A 358 5.33 -24.47 1.26
N GLU A 359 5.02 -23.56 0.34
CA GLU A 359 5.48 -23.59 -1.05
C GLU A 359 6.13 -22.25 -1.40
N SER A 360 7.17 -22.26 -2.23
CA SER A 360 7.84 -21.03 -2.66
C SER A 360 8.22 -21.02 -4.13
N GLY A 361 8.28 -19.81 -4.70
CA GLY A 361 8.80 -19.55 -6.04
C GLY A 361 10.22 -18.97 -5.96
N TYR A 362 11.23 -19.82 -5.98
CA TYR A 362 12.65 -19.46 -5.80
C TYR A 362 13.29 -18.88 -7.06
N SER A 363 13.74 -17.62 -7.02
CA SER A 363 14.42 -16.94 -8.13
C SER A 363 15.90 -17.34 -8.20
N GLU A 364 16.34 -17.84 -9.35
CA GLU A 364 17.77 -18.05 -9.61
C GLU A 364 18.50 -16.73 -9.85
N THR A 365 17.77 -15.68 -10.24
CA THR A 365 18.35 -14.35 -10.50
C THR A 365 18.61 -13.57 -9.21
N PHE A 366 17.68 -13.66 -8.25
CA PHE A 366 17.79 -12.95 -6.98
C PHE A 366 18.29 -13.83 -5.83
N LEU A 367 18.52 -15.12 -6.10
CA LEU A 367 19.00 -16.11 -5.13
C LEU A 367 18.08 -16.27 -3.90
N MET A 368 16.79 -15.94 -4.02
CA MET A 368 15.81 -16.03 -2.94
C MET A 368 14.39 -16.20 -3.50
N PRO A 369 13.40 -16.61 -2.68
CA PRO A 369 12.02 -16.65 -3.13
C PRO A 369 11.49 -15.29 -3.54
N LEU A 370 10.82 -15.24 -4.70
CA LEU A 370 9.94 -14.12 -5.07
C LEU A 370 8.73 -14.06 -4.14
N TRP A 371 8.24 -15.23 -3.73
CA TRP A 371 7.13 -15.42 -2.83
C TRP A 371 7.27 -16.76 -2.09
N THR A 372 6.78 -16.80 -0.86
CA THR A 372 6.59 -18.02 -0.05
C THR A 372 5.17 -17.99 0.50
N SER A 373 4.42 -19.06 0.27
CA SER A 373 3.02 -19.21 0.66
C SER A 373 2.84 -20.36 1.65
N TYR A 374 2.08 -20.12 2.71
CA TYR A 374 1.79 -21.11 3.74
C TYR A 374 0.45 -20.82 4.42
N THR A 375 -0.14 -21.84 5.05
CA THR A 375 -1.46 -21.74 5.68
C THR A 375 -1.36 -22.17 7.13
N ILE A 376 -1.81 -21.31 8.03
CA ILE A 376 -1.81 -21.52 9.47
C ILE A 376 -3.26 -21.67 9.92
N SER A 377 -3.59 -22.84 10.48
CA SER A 377 -4.92 -23.08 11.03
C SER A 377 -5.11 -22.35 12.35
N LYS A 378 -6.36 -22.21 12.79
CA LYS A 378 -6.71 -21.61 14.08
C LYS A 378 -5.99 -22.31 15.25
N GLN A 379 -5.86 -23.63 15.19
CA GLN A 379 -5.28 -24.49 16.22
C GLN A 379 -3.76 -24.69 16.08
N ALA A 380 -3.10 -24.04 15.12
CA ALA A 380 -1.66 -24.22 14.93
C ALA A 380 -0.87 -23.78 16.18
N GLU A 381 0.10 -24.57 16.60
CA GLU A 381 0.93 -24.25 17.77
C GLU A 381 2.20 -23.49 17.37
N VAL A 382 2.67 -22.61 18.26
CA VAL A 382 3.96 -21.92 18.08
C VAL A 382 4.99 -22.68 18.90
N SER A 383 5.99 -23.26 18.22
CA SER A 383 7.05 -24.03 18.85
C SER A 383 8.36 -23.24 18.91
N GLY A 384 9.11 -23.39 20.01
CA GLY A 384 10.45 -22.83 20.11
C GLY A 384 11.42 -23.41 19.07
N VAL A 385 12.45 -22.65 18.71
CA VAL A 385 13.59 -23.17 17.94
C VAL A 385 14.60 -23.72 18.95
N PRO A 386 14.95 -25.02 18.90
CA PRO A 386 15.99 -25.57 19.75
C PRO A 386 17.32 -24.82 19.59
N GLU A 387 18.08 -24.66 20.66
CA GLU A 387 19.34 -23.88 20.63
C GLU A 387 20.34 -24.39 19.59
N HIS A 388 20.45 -25.70 19.39
CA HIS A 388 21.32 -26.30 18.37
C HIS A 388 20.91 -25.98 16.92
N LEU A 389 19.67 -25.50 16.70
CA LEU A 389 19.19 -25.07 15.39
C LEU A 389 19.15 -23.54 15.23
N ALA A 390 19.58 -22.77 16.23
CA ALA A 390 19.48 -21.30 16.20
C ALA A 390 20.31 -20.66 15.07
N SER A 391 21.43 -21.28 14.70
CA SER A 391 22.32 -20.88 13.60
C SER A 391 22.27 -21.86 12.41
N CYS A 392 21.33 -22.82 12.42
CA CYS A 392 21.24 -23.87 11.42
C CYS A 392 20.82 -23.29 10.06
N VAL A 393 21.64 -23.57 9.05
CA VAL A 393 21.29 -23.37 7.65
C VAL A 393 21.68 -24.60 6.85
N ARG A 394 20.77 -25.09 6.02
CA ARG A 394 20.93 -26.34 5.25
C ARG A 394 20.95 -26.06 3.74
N PRO A 395 21.81 -26.74 2.96
CA PRO A 395 21.74 -26.67 1.51
C PRO A 395 20.41 -27.27 1.01
N ASP A 396 19.91 -26.74 -0.11
CA ASP A 396 18.77 -27.31 -0.83
C ASP A 396 19.29 -28.02 -2.08
N LEU A 397 19.24 -29.35 -2.09
CA LEU A 397 19.80 -30.16 -3.16
C LEU A 397 19.05 -30.03 -4.50
N ARG A 398 17.90 -29.34 -4.51
CA ARG A 398 17.15 -29.05 -5.75
C ARG A 398 17.73 -27.85 -6.50
N ILE A 399 18.47 -26.97 -5.83
CA ILE A 399 19.05 -25.75 -6.41
C ILE A 399 20.56 -25.88 -6.45
N SER A 400 21.17 -25.65 -7.62
CA SER A 400 22.63 -25.74 -7.75
C SER A 400 23.35 -24.75 -6.82
N PRO A 401 24.60 -25.05 -6.37
CA PRO A 401 25.37 -24.14 -5.52
C PRO A 401 25.54 -22.73 -6.11
N GLY A 402 25.76 -22.60 -7.41
CA GLY A 402 25.92 -21.30 -8.09
C GLY A 402 24.64 -20.45 -8.15
N ASN A 403 23.48 -21.07 -7.94
CA ASN A 403 22.18 -20.40 -7.84
C ASN A 403 21.68 -20.36 -6.38
N SER A 404 22.54 -20.65 -5.40
CA SER A 404 22.24 -20.61 -3.97
C SER A 404 22.97 -19.45 -3.30
N GLN A 405 22.46 -18.98 -2.17
CA GLN A 405 23.18 -18.03 -1.32
C GLN A 405 24.35 -18.71 -0.57
N SER A 406 25.26 -17.92 -0.02
CA SER A 406 26.38 -18.37 0.81
C SER A 406 26.25 -17.87 2.24
N CYS A 407 26.35 -18.77 3.22
CA CYS A 407 26.40 -18.39 4.63
C CYS A 407 27.69 -17.65 4.99
N THR A 408 28.76 -17.84 4.22
CA THR A 408 30.01 -17.10 4.42
C THR A 408 29.82 -15.60 4.16
N ALA A 409 29.03 -15.23 3.15
CA ALA A 409 28.71 -13.82 2.86
C ALA A 409 28.03 -13.13 4.07
N TYR A 410 27.09 -13.82 4.72
CA TYR A 410 26.44 -13.32 5.94
C TYR A 410 27.34 -13.28 7.17
N ARG A 411 28.35 -14.16 7.26
CA ARG A 411 29.34 -14.11 8.34
C ARG A 411 30.36 -13.00 8.15
N SER A 412 30.68 -12.65 6.91
CA SER A 412 31.61 -11.55 6.60
C SER A 412 30.95 -10.18 6.72
N ASP A 413 29.66 -10.08 6.39
CA ASP A 413 28.91 -8.82 6.47
C ASP A 413 28.64 -8.43 7.93
N LYS A 414 29.08 -7.23 8.32
CA LYS A 414 28.93 -6.73 9.70
C LYS A 414 27.59 -6.05 9.97
N GLN A 415 26.83 -5.71 8.93
CA GLN A 415 25.58 -4.96 9.04
C GLN A 415 24.36 -5.83 8.78
N LEU A 416 24.46 -6.78 7.85
CA LEU A 416 23.36 -7.66 7.46
C LEU A 416 23.45 -9.01 8.16
N SER A 417 22.29 -9.50 8.55
CA SER A 417 22.08 -10.89 8.96
C SER A 417 21.13 -11.52 7.93
N TYR A 418 20.47 -12.60 8.32
CA TYR A 418 19.47 -13.27 7.51
C TYR A 418 18.23 -13.62 8.34
N GLY A 419 17.11 -13.79 7.67
CA GLY A 419 15.85 -14.30 8.22
C GLY A 419 15.23 -15.34 7.31
N PHE A 420 14.04 -15.82 7.67
CA PHE A 420 13.31 -16.86 6.94
C PHE A 420 11.95 -16.33 6.48
N LEU A 421 11.51 -16.66 5.26
CA LEU A 421 10.18 -16.29 4.78
C LEU A 421 9.08 -17.17 5.40
N PHE A 422 9.27 -18.49 5.41
CA PHE A 422 8.48 -19.39 6.25
C PHE A 422 9.14 -19.50 7.63
N PRO A 423 8.43 -19.18 8.73
CA PRO A 423 9.01 -19.19 10.08
C PRO A 423 9.16 -20.61 10.65
N PRO A 424 10.36 -21.01 11.11
CA PRO A 424 10.57 -22.30 11.77
C PRO A 424 9.69 -22.53 13.02
N GLN A 425 9.22 -21.46 13.66
CA GLN A 425 8.36 -21.51 14.85
C GLN A 425 6.95 -22.02 14.54
N LEU A 426 6.49 -21.94 13.29
CA LEU A 426 5.15 -22.40 12.87
C LEU A 426 5.18 -23.75 12.15
N SER A 427 6.29 -24.47 12.24
CA SER A 427 6.42 -25.80 11.64
C SER A 427 5.45 -26.78 12.29
N SER A 428 4.81 -27.64 11.50
CA SER A 428 3.77 -28.55 11.99
C SER A 428 4.31 -29.72 12.82
N SER A 429 5.61 -29.99 12.73
CA SER A 429 6.31 -31.09 13.40
C SER A 429 7.80 -30.75 13.57
N ALA A 430 8.49 -31.52 14.42
CA ALA A 430 9.94 -31.37 14.57
C ALA A 430 10.68 -31.71 13.26
N GLU A 431 10.15 -32.68 12.50
CA GLU A 431 10.69 -33.13 11.22
C GLU A 431 10.49 -32.08 10.12
N ALA A 432 9.30 -31.49 10.01
CA ALA A 432 9.01 -30.46 9.00
C ALA A 432 9.81 -29.16 9.28
N LYS A 433 10.21 -28.92 10.53
CA LYS A 433 11.02 -27.74 10.92
C LYS A 433 12.35 -27.64 10.18
N TYR A 434 12.94 -28.76 9.78
CA TYR A 434 14.20 -28.77 9.02
C TYR A 434 14.05 -28.20 7.60
N ASP A 435 12.85 -28.17 7.04
CA ASP A 435 12.58 -27.56 5.73
C ASP A 435 12.62 -26.03 5.84
N ALA A 436 12.23 -25.47 7.00
CA ALA A 436 12.29 -24.03 7.24
C ALA A 436 13.73 -23.50 7.27
N PHE A 437 14.73 -24.34 7.61
CA PHE A 437 16.15 -23.98 7.66
C PHE A 437 16.90 -24.14 6.32
N LEU A 438 16.20 -24.45 5.22
CA LEU A 438 16.82 -24.50 3.90
C LEU A 438 17.30 -23.12 3.45
N ILE A 439 18.49 -23.06 2.82
CA ILE A 439 19.08 -21.83 2.25
C ILE A 439 18.14 -21.15 1.24
N THR A 440 17.26 -21.92 0.61
CA THR A 440 16.24 -21.44 -0.33
C THR A 440 15.04 -20.77 0.34
N ASN A 441 14.94 -20.78 1.66
CA ASN A 441 13.96 -20.03 2.46
C ASN A 441 14.58 -18.76 3.10
N ILE A 442 15.89 -18.55 2.90
CA ILE A 442 16.65 -17.47 3.53
C ILE A 442 16.58 -16.17 2.73
N ILE A 443 16.51 -15.06 3.45
CA ILE A 443 16.48 -13.70 2.91
C ILE A 443 17.39 -12.77 3.73
N PRO A 444 18.10 -11.81 3.10
CA PRO A 444 19.00 -10.89 3.81
C PRO A 444 18.22 -9.88 4.65
N MET A 445 18.51 -9.81 5.95
CA MET A 445 17.79 -8.95 6.88
C MET A 445 18.72 -8.21 7.82
N TYR A 446 18.53 -6.89 7.94
CA TYR A 446 19.14 -6.10 9.00
C TYR A 446 18.69 -6.60 10.38
N PRO A 447 19.60 -6.64 11.38
CA PRO A 447 19.24 -7.01 12.74
C PRO A 447 18.08 -6.18 13.33
N ALA A 448 18.02 -4.87 13.01
CA ALA A 448 16.91 -4.01 13.41
C ALA A 448 15.56 -4.50 12.85
N PHE A 449 15.52 -4.82 11.56
CA PHE A 449 14.33 -5.36 10.90
C PHE A 449 13.96 -6.77 11.37
N LYS A 450 14.93 -7.60 11.76
CA LYS A 450 14.66 -8.93 12.33
C LYS A 450 13.76 -8.87 13.57
N LYS A 451 13.83 -7.80 14.38
CA LYS A 451 12.90 -7.61 15.52
C LYS A 451 11.44 -7.50 15.05
N VAL A 452 11.20 -6.66 14.04
CA VAL A 452 9.89 -6.47 13.40
C VAL A 452 9.39 -7.80 12.81
N TRP A 453 10.24 -8.44 11.99
CA TRP A 453 9.88 -9.64 11.26
C TRP A 453 9.60 -10.84 12.18
N ASN A 454 10.45 -11.05 13.19
CA ASN A 454 10.27 -12.14 14.14
C ASN A 454 9.02 -11.94 14.99
N TYR A 455 8.71 -10.71 15.42
CA TYR A 455 7.47 -10.43 16.14
C TYR A 455 6.24 -10.67 15.25
N PHE A 456 6.27 -10.21 14.00
CA PHE A 456 5.22 -10.48 13.02
C PHE A 456 4.97 -11.98 12.84
N GLN A 457 6.02 -12.75 12.54
CA GLN A 457 5.88 -14.19 12.28
C GLN A 457 5.48 -14.99 13.52
N ARG A 458 6.12 -14.73 14.66
CA ARG A 458 5.94 -15.53 15.89
C ARG A 458 4.64 -15.20 16.61
N VAL A 459 4.26 -13.92 16.66
CA VAL A 459 3.15 -13.43 17.48
C VAL A 459 1.94 -13.10 16.61
N LEU A 460 2.12 -12.24 15.60
CA LEU A 460 0.99 -11.69 14.85
C LEU A 460 0.34 -12.70 13.90
N VAL A 461 1.12 -13.50 13.17
CA VAL A 461 0.56 -14.54 12.28
C VAL A 461 -0.29 -15.53 13.07
N LYS A 462 0.18 -16.00 14.24
CA LYS A 462 -0.60 -16.88 15.12
C LYS A 462 -1.86 -16.18 15.64
N ARG A 463 -1.77 -14.91 16.04
CA ARG A 463 -2.92 -14.14 16.51
C ARG A 463 -3.96 -14.00 15.40
N TYR A 464 -3.56 -13.61 14.19
CA TYR A 464 -4.46 -13.52 13.03
C TYR A 464 -5.10 -14.87 12.70
N ALA A 465 -4.35 -15.98 12.75
CA ALA A 465 -4.91 -17.31 12.57
C ALA A 465 -5.98 -17.63 13.62
N THR A 466 -5.78 -17.21 14.87
CA THR A 466 -6.75 -17.41 15.96
C THR A 466 -8.01 -16.58 15.75
N GLU A 467 -7.85 -15.30 15.41
CA GLU A 467 -8.94 -14.32 15.25
C GLU A 467 -9.77 -14.55 13.97
N ARG A 468 -9.14 -15.02 12.89
CA ARG A 468 -9.74 -15.12 11.54
C ARG A 468 -10.08 -16.54 11.10
N ASN A 469 -10.06 -17.49 12.04
CA ASN A 469 -10.31 -18.92 11.79
C ASN A 469 -9.35 -19.53 10.76
N GLY A 470 -8.06 -19.30 10.98
CA GLY A 470 -6.98 -19.64 10.08
C GLY A 470 -6.68 -18.52 9.09
N VAL A 471 -5.45 -18.50 8.60
CA VAL A 471 -4.99 -17.54 7.58
C VAL A 471 -4.04 -18.23 6.60
N ASN A 472 -4.11 -17.82 5.34
CA ASN A 472 -3.05 -18.05 4.36
C ASN A 472 -2.17 -16.81 4.30
N VAL A 473 -0.86 -17.01 4.30
CA VAL A 473 0.16 -15.95 4.29
C VAL A 473 1.03 -16.13 3.07
N ILE A 474 1.17 -15.07 2.27
CA ILE A 474 2.17 -14.99 1.19
C ILE A 474 3.13 -13.85 1.50
N SER A 475 4.41 -14.15 1.62
CA SER A 475 5.45 -13.17 1.95
C SER A 475 6.59 -13.22 0.94
N GLY A 476 7.30 -12.10 0.75
CA GLY A 476 8.44 -12.04 -0.16
C GLY A 476 9.17 -10.69 -0.14
N PRO A 477 10.30 -10.59 -0.87
CA PRO A 477 11.09 -9.37 -0.99
C PRO A 477 10.50 -8.38 -2.01
N ILE A 478 10.83 -7.09 -1.84
CA ILE A 478 10.57 -6.02 -2.81
C ILE A 478 11.87 -5.23 -3.06
N PHE A 479 12.14 -4.96 -4.33
CA PHE A 479 13.24 -4.11 -4.80
C PHE A 479 12.65 -2.87 -5.50
N ASP A 480 12.86 -1.70 -4.90
CA ASP A 480 12.35 -0.39 -5.35
C ASP A 480 13.34 0.73 -4.93
N TYR A 481 14.56 0.66 -5.47
CA TYR A 481 15.70 1.54 -5.18
C TYR A 481 15.61 2.92 -5.85
N ASP A 482 14.74 3.06 -6.84
CA ASP A 482 14.42 4.34 -7.48
C ASP A 482 13.07 4.92 -7.01
N TYR A 483 12.41 4.26 -6.06
CA TYR A 483 11.22 4.70 -5.33
C TYR A 483 10.06 5.09 -6.26
N ASP A 484 9.97 4.42 -7.42
CA ASP A 484 8.94 4.63 -8.45
C ASP A 484 7.66 3.83 -8.20
N GLY A 485 7.68 2.93 -7.21
CA GLY A 485 6.54 2.09 -6.85
C GLY A 485 6.36 0.88 -7.77
N LEU A 486 7.36 0.55 -8.58
CA LEU A 486 7.37 -0.56 -9.51
C LEU A 486 8.51 -1.52 -9.18
N HIS A 487 8.40 -2.75 -9.70
CA HIS A 487 9.45 -3.77 -9.58
C HIS A 487 10.74 -3.33 -10.28
N ASP A 488 11.86 -3.33 -9.56
CA ASP A 488 13.19 -3.08 -10.10
C ASP A 488 13.71 -4.21 -10.99
N THR A 489 14.30 -3.84 -12.11
CA THR A 489 15.19 -4.73 -12.87
C THR A 489 16.54 -4.86 -12.15
N PRO A 490 17.32 -5.94 -12.40
CA PRO A 490 18.61 -6.14 -11.71
C PRO A 490 19.60 -4.97 -11.80
N ASP A 491 19.56 -4.18 -12.88
CA ASP A 491 20.40 -2.98 -13.07
C ASP A 491 20.01 -1.80 -12.16
N LYS A 492 18.77 -1.75 -11.67
CA LYS A 492 18.31 -0.73 -10.73
C LYS A 492 18.70 -1.03 -9.27
N ILE A 493 19.03 -2.29 -8.95
CA ILE A 493 19.40 -2.71 -7.58
C ILE A 493 20.77 -2.16 -7.20
N LYS A 494 20.84 -1.44 -6.08
CA LYS A 494 22.04 -0.68 -5.67
C LYS A 494 22.82 -1.28 -4.52
N GLN A 495 22.26 -2.27 -3.81
CA GLN A 495 22.90 -2.84 -2.62
C GLN A 495 22.79 -4.36 -2.61
N TYR A 496 23.90 -4.98 -2.19
CA TYR A 496 24.10 -6.41 -2.10
C TYR A 496 24.75 -6.74 -0.75
N VAL A 497 24.59 -7.98 -0.28
CA VAL A 497 25.33 -8.50 0.88
C VAL A 497 26.83 -8.44 0.59
N GLU A 498 27.63 -8.04 1.57
CA GLU A 498 29.07 -7.80 1.42
C GLU A 498 29.80 -8.99 0.77
N GLY A 499 30.58 -8.70 -0.28
CA GLY A 499 31.39 -9.71 -0.97
C GLY A 499 30.61 -10.70 -1.85
N GLY A 500 29.31 -10.49 -2.07
CA GLY A 500 28.46 -11.41 -2.85
C GLY A 500 27.55 -10.74 -3.88
N ALA A 501 26.75 -11.56 -4.55
CA ALA A 501 25.75 -11.15 -5.54
C ALA A 501 24.31 -11.20 -4.99
N ILE A 502 24.15 -11.33 -3.66
CA ILE A 502 22.84 -11.46 -3.01
C ILE A 502 22.23 -10.07 -2.86
N PRO A 503 21.17 -9.71 -3.61
CA PRO A 503 20.60 -8.37 -3.58
C PRO A 503 19.88 -8.13 -2.25
N VAL A 504 19.94 -6.91 -1.73
CA VAL A 504 19.25 -6.53 -0.49
C VAL A 504 17.87 -5.98 -0.84
N PRO A 505 16.76 -6.54 -0.33
CA PRO A 505 15.44 -5.98 -0.56
C PRO A 505 15.32 -4.60 0.09
N THR A 506 14.60 -3.69 -0.55
CA THR A 506 14.25 -2.39 0.04
C THR A 506 13.10 -2.52 1.03
N HIS A 507 12.22 -3.50 0.81
CA HIS A 507 11.06 -3.79 1.64
C HIS A 507 10.79 -5.31 1.66
N TYR A 508 9.99 -5.76 2.62
CA TYR A 508 9.37 -7.08 2.62
C TYR A 508 7.86 -6.95 2.66
N TYR A 509 7.16 -7.74 1.85
CA TYR A 509 5.71 -7.76 1.86
C TYR A 509 5.14 -8.98 2.59
N ALA A 510 3.90 -8.85 3.04
CA ALA A 510 3.09 -9.96 3.50
C ALA A 510 1.63 -9.73 3.08
N ILE A 511 0.97 -10.77 2.55
CA ILE A 511 -0.46 -10.82 2.22
C ILE A 511 -1.10 -11.88 3.10
N ILE A 512 -2.02 -11.48 3.98
CA ILE A 512 -2.72 -12.33 4.94
C ILE A 512 -4.20 -12.43 4.54
N THR A 513 -4.60 -13.60 4.07
CA THR A 513 -5.94 -13.86 3.54
C THR A 513 -6.69 -14.87 4.40
N SER A 514 -7.97 -14.60 4.67
CA SER A 514 -8.90 -15.52 5.33
C SER A 514 -10.24 -15.51 4.61
N CYS A 515 -11.18 -16.33 5.05
CA CYS A 515 -12.57 -16.17 4.64
C CYS A 515 -13.18 -14.90 5.25
N LEU A 516 -14.04 -14.20 4.50
CA LEU A 516 -14.79 -13.06 5.03
C LEU A 516 -15.84 -13.53 6.05
N ASP A 517 -16.46 -14.67 5.78
CA ASP A 517 -17.25 -15.40 6.76
C ASP A 517 -16.31 -16.14 7.72
N PHE A 518 -16.06 -15.54 8.88
CA PHE A 518 -15.13 -16.08 9.90
C PHE A 518 -15.59 -17.41 10.52
N THR A 519 -16.81 -17.87 10.23
CA THR A 519 -17.27 -19.20 10.66
C THR A 519 -16.63 -20.32 9.83
N GLN A 520 -16.20 -20.00 8.61
CA GLN A 520 -15.50 -20.92 7.71
C GLN A 520 -13.99 -20.80 7.92
N PRO A 521 -13.24 -21.92 7.93
CA PRO A 521 -11.80 -21.85 8.00
C PRO A 521 -11.21 -21.37 6.67
N ALA A 522 -10.06 -20.72 6.71
CA ALA A 522 -9.46 -20.11 5.51
C ALA A 522 -9.23 -21.10 4.35
N ASP A 523 -8.95 -22.36 4.65
CA ASP A 523 -8.73 -23.44 3.67
C ASP A 523 -10.02 -24.05 3.09
N LYS A 524 -11.20 -23.67 3.62
CA LYS A 524 -12.51 -24.12 3.14
C LYS A 524 -13.48 -22.93 3.06
N CYS A 525 -13.06 -21.90 2.33
CA CYS A 525 -13.86 -20.71 2.12
C CYS A 525 -14.67 -20.80 0.82
N ASP A 526 -16.00 -20.85 0.94
CA ASP A 526 -16.92 -20.84 -0.20
C ASP A 526 -17.23 -19.41 -0.69
N GLY A 527 -17.06 -18.43 0.21
CA GLY A 527 -17.51 -17.05 0.05
C GLY A 527 -16.45 -16.06 -0.41
N PRO A 528 -16.73 -14.74 -0.23
CA PRO A 528 -15.74 -13.69 -0.42
C PRO A 528 -14.53 -13.84 0.51
N LEU A 529 -13.38 -13.38 0.05
CA LEU A 529 -12.16 -13.37 0.82
C LEU A 529 -12.03 -12.06 1.62
N SER A 530 -11.32 -12.14 2.74
CA SER A 530 -10.87 -10.99 3.52
C SER A 530 -9.35 -10.92 3.44
N VAL A 531 -8.79 -9.75 3.14
CA VAL A 531 -7.34 -9.59 2.95
C VAL A 531 -6.79 -8.46 3.79
N LEU A 532 -5.59 -8.66 4.31
CA LEU A 532 -4.77 -7.67 4.99
C LEU A 532 -3.37 -7.76 4.40
N SER A 533 -2.69 -6.64 4.13
CA SER A 533 -1.37 -6.67 3.52
C SER A 533 -0.47 -5.56 4.03
N TYR A 534 0.83 -5.81 3.97
CA TYR A 534 1.88 -4.91 4.45
C TYR A 534 3.00 -4.79 3.44
N ILE A 535 3.65 -3.62 3.37
CA ILE A 535 4.94 -3.42 2.70
C ILE A 535 5.88 -2.76 3.70
N LEU A 536 6.69 -3.57 4.38
CA LEU A 536 7.50 -3.15 5.52
C LEU A 536 8.87 -2.66 5.06
N PRO A 537 9.32 -1.45 5.45
CA PRO A 537 10.61 -0.92 5.03
C PRO A 537 11.76 -1.69 5.67
N HIS A 538 12.66 -2.19 4.83
CA HIS A 538 13.83 -2.94 5.28
C HIS A 538 14.97 -1.98 5.61
N ARG A 539 15.00 -1.51 6.86
CA ARG A 539 15.93 -0.48 7.34
C ARG A 539 16.97 -1.03 8.33
N PRO A 540 18.16 -0.41 8.40
CA PRO A 540 19.23 -0.81 9.33
C PRO A 540 18.97 -0.40 10.78
N ASP A 541 17.99 0.47 11.02
CA ASP A 541 17.58 1.01 12.32
C ASP A 541 16.04 1.02 12.44
N ASN A 542 15.54 1.22 13.66
CA ASN A 542 14.11 1.36 13.96
C ASN A 542 13.78 2.81 14.39
N ASP A 543 14.50 3.80 13.86
CA ASP A 543 14.34 5.22 14.21
C ASP A 543 12.94 5.78 13.89
N GLU A 544 12.21 5.11 12.99
CA GLU A 544 10.81 5.41 12.73
C GLU A 544 9.92 5.18 13.96
N SER A 545 10.27 4.20 14.80
CA SER A 545 9.54 3.83 16.01
C SER A 545 10.28 4.37 17.23
N CYS A 546 9.84 5.52 17.74
CA CYS A 546 10.52 6.24 18.83
C CYS A 546 10.63 5.44 20.14
N ASN A 547 9.76 4.44 20.33
CA ASN A 547 9.75 3.52 21.47
C ASN A 547 10.35 2.14 21.13
N SER A 548 11.17 2.03 20.08
CA SER A 548 11.78 0.75 19.66
C SER A 548 12.81 0.16 20.64
N PHE A 549 13.15 0.90 21.69
CA PHE A 549 13.92 0.40 22.83
C PHE A 549 13.07 -0.43 23.82
N GLU A 550 11.74 -0.33 23.73
CA GLU A 550 10.81 -1.16 24.50
C GLU A 550 10.60 -2.54 23.84
N ASP A 551 9.83 -3.40 24.51
CA ASP A 551 9.39 -4.69 23.97
C ASP A 551 8.63 -4.51 22.64
N GLU A 552 8.84 -5.43 21.70
CA GLU A 552 8.25 -5.37 20.36
C GLU A 552 6.72 -5.22 20.36
N SER A 553 6.03 -5.73 21.39
CA SER A 553 4.58 -5.57 21.56
C SER A 553 4.11 -4.12 21.73
N LYS A 554 5.01 -3.19 22.03
CA LYS A 554 4.68 -1.77 22.25
C LYS A 554 4.77 -0.92 21.00
N TRP A 555 5.36 -1.41 19.91
CA TRP A 555 5.67 -0.55 18.76
C TRP A 555 5.58 -1.22 17.38
N VAL A 556 5.80 -2.54 17.29
CA VAL A 556 5.85 -3.22 15.98
C VAL A 556 4.50 -3.17 15.27
N GLU A 557 3.40 -3.36 15.99
CA GLU A 557 2.07 -3.31 15.38
C GLU A 557 1.74 -1.93 14.80
N ASP A 558 2.14 -0.85 15.46
CA ASP A 558 1.87 0.50 14.98
C ASP A 558 2.70 0.83 13.74
N LEU A 559 3.94 0.33 13.66
CA LEU A 559 4.73 0.35 12.44
C LEU A 559 4.03 -0.42 11.31
N LEU A 560 3.56 -1.65 11.57
CA LEU A 560 2.85 -2.45 10.58
C LEU A 560 1.57 -1.76 10.08
N LYS A 561 0.76 -1.19 10.99
CA LYS A 561 -0.46 -0.45 10.63
C LYS A 561 -0.16 0.78 9.76
N MET A 562 0.95 1.48 10.04
CA MET A 562 1.38 2.63 9.23
C MET A 562 1.74 2.22 7.80
N HIS A 563 2.41 1.06 7.67
CA HIS A 563 2.85 0.44 6.42
C HIS A 563 1.89 -0.62 5.87
N THR A 564 0.60 -0.48 6.19
CA THR A 564 -0.47 -1.22 5.51
C THR A 564 -0.45 -0.91 4.01
N ALA A 565 -0.87 -1.86 3.19
CA ALA A 565 -0.83 -1.75 1.74
C ALA A 565 -1.98 -2.50 1.09
N ARG A 566 -2.27 -2.16 -0.16
CA ARG A 566 -3.15 -2.97 -1.01
C ARG A 566 -2.35 -4.12 -1.60
N VAL A 567 -3.02 -5.22 -1.94
CA VAL A 567 -2.37 -6.27 -2.74
C VAL A 567 -1.91 -5.71 -4.08
N ARG A 568 -2.68 -4.76 -4.66
CA ARG A 568 -2.30 -4.10 -5.92
C ARG A 568 -0.99 -3.32 -5.83
N ASP A 569 -0.66 -2.75 -4.67
CA ASP A 569 0.65 -2.08 -4.47
C ASP A 569 1.78 -3.11 -4.50
N ILE A 570 1.59 -4.26 -3.85
CA ILE A 570 2.55 -5.37 -3.87
C ILE A 570 2.73 -5.92 -5.29
N GLU A 571 1.65 -6.10 -6.04
CA GLU A 571 1.73 -6.55 -7.44
C GLU A 571 2.51 -5.59 -8.34
N GLN A 572 2.38 -4.27 -8.12
CA GLN A 572 3.18 -3.28 -8.86
C GLN A 572 4.68 -3.39 -8.51
N LEU A 573 4.99 -3.51 -7.23
CA LEU A 573 6.36 -3.60 -6.69
C LEU A 573 7.06 -4.94 -6.92
N THR A 574 6.32 -5.99 -7.24
CA THR A 574 6.87 -7.35 -7.43
C THR A 574 6.68 -7.89 -8.84
N SER A 575 5.81 -7.26 -9.64
CA SER A 575 5.33 -7.80 -10.93
C SER A 575 4.82 -9.25 -10.81
N LEU A 576 4.21 -9.57 -9.67
CA LEU A 576 3.44 -10.79 -9.44
C LEU A 576 1.95 -10.49 -9.62
N ASP A 577 1.17 -11.52 -9.96
CA ASP A 577 -0.31 -11.44 -9.99
C ASP A 577 -0.91 -12.55 -9.12
N PHE A 578 -1.61 -12.15 -8.06
CA PHE A 578 -2.17 -13.04 -7.04
C PHE A 578 -3.64 -13.43 -7.33
N PHE A 579 -4.18 -14.38 -6.57
CA PHE A 579 -5.60 -14.79 -6.60
C PHE A 579 -6.12 -15.22 -7.99
N ARG A 580 -5.31 -15.94 -8.75
CA ARG A 580 -5.62 -16.36 -10.13
C ARG A 580 -6.57 -17.55 -10.21
N LYS A 581 -6.60 -18.39 -9.18
CA LYS A 581 -7.51 -19.53 -9.07
C LYS A 581 -8.38 -19.33 -7.83
N THR A 582 -9.57 -18.78 -8.01
CA THR A 582 -10.57 -18.64 -6.94
C THR A 582 -11.96 -18.97 -7.49
N SER A 583 -12.93 -19.18 -6.60
CA SER A 583 -14.35 -19.31 -6.96
C SER A 583 -15.03 -17.97 -7.29
N ARG A 584 -14.31 -16.83 -7.16
CA ARG A 584 -14.85 -15.48 -7.34
C ARG A 584 -14.70 -15.00 -8.78
N SER A 585 -15.56 -14.08 -9.19
CA SER A 585 -15.38 -13.39 -10.47
C SER A 585 -14.10 -12.54 -10.45
N TYR A 586 -13.48 -12.36 -11.62
CA TYR A 586 -12.25 -11.57 -11.69
C TYR A 586 -12.46 -10.11 -11.26
N THR A 587 -13.64 -9.52 -11.50
CA THR A 587 -13.98 -8.17 -11.02
C THR A 587 -14.04 -8.08 -9.49
N GLU A 588 -14.51 -9.13 -8.80
CA GLU A 588 -14.47 -9.19 -7.33
C GLU A 588 -13.04 -9.31 -6.83
N ILE A 589 -12.19 -10.07 -7.53
CA ILE A 589 -10.76 -10.17 -7.21
C ILE A 589 -10.05 -8.83 -7.44
N LEU A 590 -10.37 -8.08 -8.48
CA LEU A 590 -9.81 -6.73 -8.66
C LEU A 590 -10.23 -5.80 -7.52
N SER A 591 -11.50 -5.84 -7.10
CA SER A 591 -11.97 -5.07 -5.94
C SER A 591 -11.25 -5.49 -4.64
N LEU A 592 -11.02 -6.79 -4.44
CA LEU A 592 -10.25 -7.31 -3.31
C LEU A 592 -8.80 -6.82 -3.36
N LYS A 593 -8.17 -6.80 -4.54
CA LYS A 593 -6.78 -6.37 -4.71
C LYS A 593 -6.58 -4.88 -4.43
N THR A 594 -7.61 -4.06 -4.69
CA THR A 594 -7.60 -2.62 -4.39
C THR A 594 -8.01 -2.27 -2.96
N TYR A 595 -8.48 -3.25 -2.17
CA TYR A 595 -8.85 -3.02 -0.78
C TYR A 595 -7.62 -2.63 0.06
N LEU A 596 -7.79 -1.60 0.89
CA LEU A 596 -6.81 -1.15 1.87
C LEU A 596 -7.39 -1.32 3.28
N HIS A 597 -6.75 -2.11 4.13
CA HIS A 597 -7.13 -2.21 5.53
C HIS A 597 -6.52 -1.03 6.31
N THR A 598 -7.33 -0.03 6.67
CA THR A 598 -6.84 1.26 7.19
C THR A 598 -6.51 1.26 8.69
N PHE A 599 -7.04 0.28 9.44
CA PHE A 599 -7.02 0.22 10.90
C PHE A 599 -7.69 1.42 11.59
N GLU A 600 -8.48 2.20 10.86
CA GLU A 600 -9.36 3.21 11.45
C GLU A 600 -10.73 2.57 11.74
N SER A 601 -11.45 3.11 12.72
CA SER A 601 -12.84 2.71 12.97
C SER A 601 -13.72 3.03 11.76
N GLU A 602 -14.74 2.21 11.47
CA GLU A 602 -15.72 2.58 10.43
C GLU A 602 -16.40 3.93 10.76
N ILE A 603 -16.61 4.76 9.74
CA ILE A 603 -17.24 6.09 9.81
C ILE A 603 -18.76 5.97 9.67
#